data_AF-A0A2U2PMS7-F1
#
_entry.id   AF-A0A2U2PMS7-F1
#
_cell.length_a   1.000
_cell.length_b   1.000
_cell.length_c   1.000
_cell.angle_alpha   90.00
_cell.angle_beta   90.00
_cell.angle_gamma   90.00
#
_symmetry.space_group_name_H-M   'P 1'
#
loop_
_entity.id
_entity.type
_entity.pdbx_description
1 polymer ?
#
loop_
_entity_poly.entity_id
_entity_poly.type
_entity_poly.pdbx_seq_one_letter_code
_entity_poly.pdbx_strand_id
1 'polypeptide(L)'
;MIRLTDLEQFSIATKAKNAGLTISDFFRKSAQKARVVSRLSPEEAGYMRVLTGMANNLNQLTHLAHRSGLLSVQRNCRILIGEIDNTLRKLNSDDREGDHR
;
A
#
# COMPACT_ATOMS: atom_id res chain seq x y z
N MET A 1 -24.12 -17.42 -8.40
CA MET A 1 -23.88 -18.36 -7.27
C MET A 1 -22.42 -18.22 -6.86
N ILE A 2 -22.15 -17.95 -5.58
CA ILE A 2 -20.77 -17.86 -5.06
C ILE A 2 -20.27 -19.29 -4.90
N ARG A 3 -19.11 -19.62 -5.50
CA ARG A 3 -18.47 -20.92 -5.32
C ARG A 3 -17.68 -20.89 -4.02
N LEU A 4 -17.94 -21.85 -3.15
CA LEU A 4 -17.29 -22.02 -1.87
C LEU A 4 -16.75 -23.44 -1.80
N THR A 5 -15.62 -23.61 -1.12
CA THR A 5 -15.16 -24.92 -0.66
C THR A 5 -16.05 -25.42 0.47
N ASP A 6 -16.03 -26.73 0.73
CA ASP A 6 -16.82 -27.33 1.81
C ASP A 6 -16.51 -26.71 3.19
N LEU A 7 -15.23 -26.39 3.43
CA LEU A 7 -14.78 -25.73 4.66
C LEU A 7 -15.32 -24.30 4.79
N GLU A 8 -15.29 -23.52 3.72
CA GLU A 8 -15.85 -22.17 3.70
C GLU A 8 -17.37 -22.21 3.92
N GLN A 9 -18.06 -23.14 3.26
CA GLN A 9 -19.50 -23.31 3.41
C GLN A 9 -19.86 -23.68 4.86
N PHE A 10 -19.14 -24.63 5.47
CA PHE A 10 -19.36 -25.02 6.86
C PHE A 10 -19.10 -23.87 7.84
N SER A 11 -17.99 -23.14 7.66
CA SER A 11 -17.63 -22.01 8.50
C SER A 11 -18.68 -20.90 8.45
N ILE A 12 -19.15 -20.57 7.24
CA ILE A 12 -20.14 -19.51 7.02
C ILE A 12 -21.51 -19.93 7.55
N ALA A 13 -21.92 -21.19 7.33
CA ALA A 13 -23.16 -21.72 7.88
C ALA A 13 -23.18 -21.67 9.42
N THR A 14 -22.05 -22.02 10.05
CA THR A 14 -21.90 -21.96 11.51
C THR A 14 -22.00 -20.52 12.03
N LYS A 15 -21.31 -19.57 11.38
CA LYS A 15 -21.37 -18.15 11.75
C LYS A 15 -22.77 -17.56 11.55
N ALA A 16 -23.45 -17.91 10.46
CA ALA A 16 -24.81 -17.47 10.19
C ALA A 16 -25.79 -18.02 11.25
N LYS A 17 -25.69 -19.31 11.59
CA LYS A 17 -26.49 -19.95 12.65
C LYS A 17 -26.27 -19.27 14.00
N ASN A 18 -25.02 -19.02 14.38
CA ASN A 18 -24.68 -18.35 15.66
C ASN A 18 -25.20 -16.92 15.72
N ALA A 19 -25.32 -16.23 14.58
CA ALA A 19 -25.90 -14.90 14.47
C ALA A 19 -27.44 -14.91 14.36
N GLY A 20 -28.09 -16.08 14.33
CA GLY A 20 -29.53 -16.21 14.10
C GLY A 20 -29.98 -15.74 12.71
N LEU A 21 -29.10 -15.83 11.70
CA LEU A 21 -29.35 -15.37 10.34
C LEU A 21 -29.34 -16.53 9.34
N THR A 22 -30.03 -16.35 8.22
CA THR A 22 -29.81 -17.21 7.05
C THR A 22 -28.42 -16.94 6.46
N ILE A 23 -27.86 -17.91 5.73
CA ILE A 23 -26.56 -17.74 5.05
C ILE A 23 -26.58 -16.51 4.12
N SER A 24 -27.68 -16.33 3.37
CA SER A 24 -27.87 -15.18 2.48
C SER A 24 -27.90 -13.85 3.24
N ASP A 25 -28.59 -13.78 4.39
CA ASP A 25 -28.64 -12.58 5.22
C ASP A 25 -27.30 -12.27 5.87
N PHE A 26 -26.61 -13.32 6.32
CA PHE A 26 -25.27 -13.21 6.86
C PHE A 26 -24.32 -12.62 5.81
N PHE A 27 -24.31 -13.16 4.58
CA PHE A 27 -23.51 -12.61 3.50
C PHE A 27 -23.89 -11.17 3.17
N ARG A 28 -25.17 -10.86 3.03
CA ARG A 28 -25.65 -9.51 2.69
C ARG A 28 -25.22 -8.48 3.73
N LYS A 29 -25.47 -8.76 5.02
CA LYS A 29 -25.09 -7.87 6.12
C LYS A 29 -23.59 -7.77 6.29
N SER A 30 -22.87 -8.89 6.12
CA SER A 30 -21.41 -8.92 6.21
C SER A 30 -20.78 -8.14 5.07
N ALA A 31 -21.23 -8.36 3.82
CA ALA A 31 -20.72 -7.64 2.64
C ALA A 31 -21.02 -6.14 2.69
N GLN A 32 -22.18 -5.74 3.22
CA GLN A 32 -22.52 -4.32 3.40
C GLN A 32 -21.61 -3.63 4.43
N LYS A 33 -21.15 -4.36 5.45
CA LYS A 33 -20.23 -3.85 6.49
C LYS A 33 -18.76 -4.09 6.18
N ALA A 34 -18.46 -5.03 5.28
CA ALA A 34 -17.10 -5.40 4.94
C ALA A 34 -16.43 -4.23 4.23
N ARG A 35 -15.28 -3.80 4.74
CA ARG A 35 -14.42 -2.83 4.09
C ARG A 35 -13.29 -3.59 3.42
N VAL A 36 -13.18 -3.47 2.10
CA VAL A 36 -11.96 -3.88 1.40
C VAL A 36 -10.91 -2.84 1.72
N VAL A 37 -9.97 -3.19 2.59
CA VAL A 37 -8.84 -2.31 2.93
C VAL A 37 -7.74 -2.62 1.93
N SER A 38 -7.38 -1.64 1.10
CA SER A 38 -6.19 -1.75 0.28
C SER A 38 -4.97 -1.82 1.18
N ARG A 39 -4.02 -2.71 0.86
CA ARG A 39 -2.77 -2.87 1.65
C ARG A 39 -1.99 -1.56 1.79
N LEU A 40 -2.12 -0.68 0.79
CA LEU A 40 -1.63 0.69 0.83
C LEU A 40 -2.80 1.64 0.66
N SER A 41 -2.84 2.72 1.43
CA SER A 41 -3.72 3.85 1.20
C SER A 41 -3.42 4.49 -0.17
N PRO A 42 -4.37 5.20 -0.79
CA PRO A 42 -4.11 5.93 -2.04
C PRO A 42 -2.94 6.91 -1.93
N GLU A 43 -2.72 7.46 -0.74
CA GLU A 43 -1.63 8.37 -0.42
C GLU A 43 -0.28 7.64 -0.35
N GLU A 44 -0.20 6.53 0.38
CA GLU A 44 0.99 5.66 0.43
C GLU A 44 1.37 5.14 -0.97
N ALA A 45 0.39 4.75 -1.78
CA ALA A 45 0.60 4.39 -3.18
C ALA A 45 1.08 5.58 -4.04
N GLY A 46 0.75 6.81 -3.66
CA GLY A 46 1.31 8.05 -4.21
C GLY A 46 2.80 8.17 -3.88
N TYR A 47 3.17 8.02 -2.60
CA TYR A 47 4.57 8.06 -2.16
C TYR A 47 5.43 6.98 -2.83
N MET A 48 4.90 5.77 -3.02
CA MET A 48 5.60 4.69 -3.76
C MET A 48 5.88 5.06 -5.22
N ARG A 49 4.95 5.75 -5.89
CA ARG A 49 5.15 6.23 -7.26
C ARG A 49 6.21 7.33 -7.32
N VAL A 50 6.22 8.23 -6.34
CA VAL A 50 7.23 9.28 -6.22
C VAL A 50 8.62 8.67 -6.03
N LEU A 51 8.78 7.71 -5.12
CA LEU A 51 10.04 6.99 -4.90
C LEU A 51 10.51 6.27 -6.18
N THR A 52 9.59 5.69 -6.95
CA THR A 52 9.91 5.09 -8.26
C THR A 52 10.46 6.13 -9.23
N GLY A 53 9.87 7.33 -9.27
CA GLY A 53 10.39 8.45 -10.05
C GLY A 53 11.80 8.88 -9.61
N MET A 54 12.06 8.90 -8.30
CA MET A 54 13.37 9.22 -7.74
C MET A 54 14.44 8.18 -8.09
N ALA A 55 14.08 6.89 -8.15
CA ALA A 55 14.99 5.84 -8.62
C ALA A 55 15.40 6.09 -10.08
N ASN A 56 14.46 6.53 -10.94
CA ASN A 56 14.79 6.92 -12.31
C ASN A 56 15.70 8.15 -12.35
N ASN A 57 15.46 9.16 -11.51
CA ASN A 57 16.33 10.33 -11.41
C ASN A 57 17.75 9.94 -10.98
N LEU A 58 17.89 9.02 -10.00
CA LEU A 58 19.19 8.51 -9.57
C LEU A 58 19.92 7.78 -10.72
N ASN A 59 19.20 6.98 -11.51
CA ASN A 59 19.78 6.32 -12.68
C ASN A 59 20.30 7.34 -13.71
N GLN A 60 19.53 8.40 -13.97
CA GLN A 60 19.96 9.48 -14.87
C GLN A 60 21.20 10.21 -14.34
N LEU A 61 21.26 10.49 -13.03
CA LEU A 61 22.43 11.12 -12.41
C LEU A 61 23.66 10.21 -12.49
N THR A 62 23.50 8.90 -12.34
CA THR A 62 24.59 7.92 -12.53
C THR A 62 25.15 7.98 -13.95
N HIS A 63 24.29 7.96 -14.96
CA HIS A 63 24.72 8.09 -16.36
C HIS A 63 25.35 9.46 -16.66
N LEU A 64 24.84 10.53 -16.06
CA LEU A 64 25.43 11.86 -16.21
C LEU A 64 26.79 11.96 -15.54
N ALA A 65 26.95 11.41 -14.33
CA ALA A 65 28.21 11.37 -13.60
C ALA A 65 29.29 10.61 -14.38
N HIS A 66 28.93 9.49 -15.01
CA HIS A 66 29.84 8.74 -15.87
C HIS A 66 30.37 9.61 -17.01
N ARG A 67 29.50 10.39 -17.66
CA ARG A 67 29.86 11.21 -18.84
C ARG A 67 30.56 12.53 -18.48
N SER A 68 30.17 13.17 -17.39
CA SER A 68 30.52 14.56 -17.07
C SER A 68 31.30 14.71 -15.76
N GLY A 69 31.62 13.60 -15.10
CA GLY A 69 32.34 13.56 -13.83
C GLY A 69 31.43 13.79 -12.62
N LEU A 70 31.81 13.21 -11.47
CA LEU A 70 30.98 13.18 -10.26
C LEU A 70 30.67 14.57 -9.68
N LEU A 71 31.60 15.52 -9.77
CA LEU A 71 31.39 16.88 -9.27
C LEU A 71 30.24 17.60 -9.97
N SER A 72 29.99 17.29 -11.25
CA SER A 72 28.90 17.90 -12.03
C SER A 72 27.50 17.56 -11.51
N VAL A 73 27.35 16.43 -10.81
CA VAL A 73 26.06 15.95 -10.30
C VAL A 73 25.89 16.11 -8.79
N GLN A 74 26.94 16.53 -8.07
CA GLN A 74 26.97 16.54 -6.60
C GLN A 74 25.77 17.27 -5.97
N ARG A 75 25.43 18.46 -6.49
CA ARG A 75 24.28 19.24 -5.99
C ARG A 75 22.97 18.48 -6.20
N ASN A 76 22.77 17.91 -7.37
CA ASN A 76 21.54 17.19 -7.73
C ASN A 76 21.38 15.93 -6.87
N CYS A 77 22.47 15.19 -6.62
CA CYS A 77 22.46 14.04 -5.71
C CYS A 77 22.05 14.45 -4.30
N ARG A 78 22.54 15.59 -3.79
CA ARG A 78 22.18 16.08 -2.45
C ARG A 78 20.71 16.46 -2.35
N ILE A 79 20.15 17.07 -3.39
CA ILE A 79 18.71 17.38 -3.47
C ILE A 79 17.91 16.07 -3.46
N LEU A 80 18.25 15.13 -4.35
CA LEU A 80 17.56 13.85 -4.49
C LEU A 80 17.55 13.05 -3.18
N ILE A 81 18.67 13.00 -2.45
CA ILE A 81 18.74 12.34 -1.14
C ILE A 81 17.78 13.01 -0.13
N GLY A 82 17.71 14.35 -0.12
CA GLY A 82 16.79 15.07 0.75
C GLY A 82 15.32 14.80 0.41
N GLU A 83 14.99 14.70 -0.87
CA GLU A 83 13.62 14.38 -1.31
C GLU A 83 13.24 12.92 -0.98
N ILE A 84 14.18 11.98 -1.09
CA ILE A 84 13.99 10.58 -0.66
C ILE A 84 13.73 10.52 0.84
N ASP A 85 14.54 11.18 1.67
CA ASP A 85 14.35 11.20 3.13
C ASP A 85 12.97 11.77 3.50
N ASN A 86 12.58 12.89 2.89
CA ASN A 86 11.27 13.49 3.11
C ASN A 86 10.12 12.57 2.70
N THR A 87 10.25 11.86 1.57
CA THR A 87 9.20 10.95 1.09
C THR A 87 9.08 9.72 1.99
N LEU A 88 10.20 9.16 2.43
CA LEU A 88 10.21 8.04 3.37
C LEU A 88 9.64 8.42 4.74
N ARG A 89 9.90 9.64 5.22
CA ARG A 89 9.29 10.15 6.46
C ARG A 89 7.77 10.21 6.38
N LYS A 90 7.22 10.68 5.26
CA LYS A 90 5.77 10.74 5.02
C LYS A 90 5.15 9.35 4.95
N LEU A 91 5.82 8.42 4.28
CA LEU A 91 5.38 7.03 4.21
C LEU A 91 5.36 6.37 5.61
N ASN A 92 6.40 6.61 6.42
CA ASN A 92 6.52 6.02 7.76
C ASN A 92 5.68 6.72 8.84
N SER A 93 5.21 7.96 8.61
CA SER A 93 4.32 8.63 9.57
C SER A 93 2.90 8.07 9.54
N ASP A 94 2.44 7.58 8.38
CA ASP A 94 1.10 6.99 8.21
C ASP A 94 0.99 5.62 8.90
N ASP A 95 2.08 4.85 8.97
CA ASP A 95 2.13 3.55 9.66
C ASP A 95 1.76 3.63 11.16
N ARG A 96 1.87 4.80 11.79
CA ARG A 96 1.60 4.99 13.24
C ARG A 96 0.13 5.20 13.58
N GLU A 97 -0.72 5.52 12.60
CA GLU A 97 -2.16 5.70 12.84
C GLU A 97 -2.96 4.39 12.66
N GLY A 98 -2.31 3.33 12.15
CA GLY A 98 -2.92 2.03 11.91
C GLY A 98 -3.09 1.14 13.15
N ASP A 99 -2.36 1.40 14.23
CA ASP A 99 -2.26 0.51 15.42
C ASP A 99 -3.34 0.76 16.49
N HIS A 100 -4.37 1.54 16.16
CA HIS A 100 -5.50 1.86 17.05
C HIS A 100 -6.86 1.37 16.51
N ARG A 101 -6.89 0.29 15.72
CA ARG A 101 -8.14 -0.31 15.22
C ARG A 101 -8.28 -1.79 15.53
#